data_AF-A0A099TZM6-F1
#
_entry.id   AF-A0A099TZM6-F1
#
_cell.length_a   1.000
_cell.length_b   1.000
_cell.length_c   1.000
_cell.angle_alpha   90.00
_cell.angle_beta   90.00
_cell.angle_gamma   90.00
#
_symmetry.space_group_name_H-M   'P 1'
#
loop_
_entity.id
_entity.type
_entity.pdbx_description
1 polymer ?
#
loop_
_entity_poly.entity_id
_entity_poly.type
_entity_poly.pdbx_seq_one_letter_code
_entity_poly.pdbx_strand_id
1 'polypeptide(L)' 'MIPMNRWYNGKSGLSQKAFVDSLGVSFRTIQNYEYGVTSPSYDFLQNLSKKYNVSMMFLVGKGEND' A
#
# COMPACT_ATOMS: atom_id res chain seq x y z
N MET A 1 -8.31 -0.59 6.63
CA MET A 1 -7.08 -1.40 6.60
C MET A 1 -6.73 -1.68 5.16
N ILE A 2 -5.50 -1.34 4.73
CA ILE A 2 -4.97 -1.70 3.41
C ILE A 2 -3.90 -2.77 3.60
N PRO A 3 -4.03 -3.98 3.04
CA PRO A 3 -3.03 -5.05 3.21
C PRO A 3 -1.79 -4.82 2.32
N MET A 4 -0.97 -3.82 2.67
CA MET A 4 0.25 -3.46 1.93
C MET A 4 1.33 -4.54 2.00
N ASN A 5 1.27 -5.41 3.01
CA ASN A 5 2.04 -6.64 3.12
C ASN A 5 1.94 -7.59 1.92
N ARG A 6 0.84 -7.58 1.15
CA ARG A 6 0.73 -8.38 -0.08
C ARG A 6 1.72 -7.95 -1.18
N TRP A 7 2.34 -6.78 -1.07
CA TRP A 7 3.18 -6.17 -2.13
C TRP A 7 4.67 -6.47 -1.99
N TYR A 8 5.14 -6.72 -0.75
CA TYR A 8 6.55 -6.98 -0.43
C TYR A 8 6.80 -8.36 0.20
N ASN A 9 5.76 -9.19 0.38
CA ASN A 9 5.93 -10.57 0.84
C ASN A 9 6.47 -11.46 -0.29
N GLY A 10 7.81 -11.56 -0.39
CA GLY A 10 8.56 -12.69 -0.96
C GLY A 10 8.44 -12.99 -2.46
N LYS A 11 7.29 -12.73 -3.11
CA LYS A 11 7.05 -12.99 -4.54
C LYS A 11 7.63 -11.89 -5.44
N SER A 12 7.79 -10.68 -4.93
CA SER A 12 8.32 -9.52 -5.65
C SER A 12 9.81 -9.28 -5.42
N GLY A 13 10.47 -10.02 -4.52
CA GLY A 13 11.89 -9.83 -4.15
C GLY A 13 12.22 -8.49 -3.49
N LEU A 14 11.23 -7.62 -3.31
CA LEU A 14 11.37 -6.30 -2.71
C LEU A 14 11.31 -6.41 -1.19
N SER A 15 12.33 -5.90 -0.50
CA SER A 15 12.28 -5.78 0.95
C SER A 15 11.21 -4.76 1.35
N GLN A 16 10.55 -4.99 2.49
CA GLN A 16 9.55 -4.06 3.03
C GLN A 16 10.11 -2.63 3.14
N LYS A 17 11.40 -2.51 3.50
CA LYS A 17 12.11 -1.23 3.54
C LYS A 17 12.24 -0.59 2.16
N ALA A 18 12.67 -1.34 1.14
CA ALA A 18 12.79 -0.81 -0.23
C ALA A 18 11.43 -0.37 -0.78
N PHE A 19 10.36 -1.11 -0.48
CA PHE A 19 9.00 -0.71 -0.83
C PHE A 19 8.64 0.63 -0.17
N VAL A 20 8.78 0.73 1.16
CA VAL A 20 8.50 1.95 1.94
C VAL A 20 9.34 3.15 1.48
N ASP A 21 10.64 2.96 1.28
CA ASP A 21 11.57 3.99 0.81
C ASP A 21 11.13 4.51 -0.57
N SER A 22 10.65 3.62 -1.43
CA SER A 22 10.14 4.00 -2.74
C SER A 22 8.87 4.86 -2.66
N LEU A 23 8.09 4.72 -1.59
CA LEU A 23 6.85 5.47 -1.36
C LEU A 23 7.10 6.85 -0.75
N GLY A 24 8.33 7.11 -0.27
CA GLY A 24 8.67 8.38 0.37
C GLY A 24 7.92 8.61 1.70
N VAL A 25 7.41 7.55 2.32
CA VAL A 25 6.72 7.61 3.62
C VAL A 25 7.46 6.77 4.65
N SER A 26 7.20 7.02 5.93
CA SER A 26 7.81 6.22 6.99
C SER A 26 7.19 4.83 7.07
N PHE A 27 7.95 3.85 7.57
CA PHE A 27 7.46 2.51 7.85
C PHE A 27 6.24 2.53 8.80
N ARG A 28 6.28 3.41 9.79
CA ARG A 28 5.19 3.62 10.75
C ARG A 28 3.92 4.13 10.08
N THR A 29 4.05 4.97 9.06
CA THR A 29 2.92 5.43 8.24
C THR A 29 2.25 4.26 7.53
N ILE A 30 3.04 3.37 6.92
CA ILE A 30 2.53 2.14 6.28
C ILE A 30 1.83 1.26 7.31
N GLN A 31 2.45 0.99 8.46
CA GLN A 31 1.82 0.22 9.54
C GLN A 31 0.49 0.84 9.98
N ASN A 32 0.41 2.17 10.14
CA ASN A 32 -0.85 2.83 10.51
C ASN A 32 -1.96 2.63 9.46
N TYR A 33 -1.61 2.59 8.17
CA TYR A 33 -2.55 2.28 7.09
C TYR A 33 -3.00 0.80 7.11
N GLU A 34 -2.07 -0.11 7.42
CA GLU A 34 -2.36 -1.53 7.59
C GLU A 34 -3.26 -1.76 8.80
N TYR A 35 -2.94 -1.20 9.97
CA TYR A 35 -3.76 -1.34 11.18
C TYR A 35 -5.05 -0.51 11.16
N GLY A 36 -5.26 0.35 10.15
CA GLY A 36 -6.43 1.22 10.07
C GLY A 36 -6.42 2.37 11.09
N VAL A 37 -5.29 2.63 11.74
CA VAL A 37 -5.07 3.75 12.66
C VAL A 37 -5.18 5.09 11.93
N THR A 38 -4.76 5.13 10.66
CA THR A 38 -4.85 6.32 9.81
C THR A 38 -5.31 5.89 8.42
N SER A 39 -6.11 6.72 7.76
CA SER A 39 -6.47 6.51 6.36
C SER A 39 -5.48 7.23 5.45
N PRO A 40 -4.97 6.59 4.38
CA PRO A 40 -4.17 7.28 3.40
C PRO A 40 -4.98 8.34 2.66
N SER A 41 -4.31 9.42 2.24
CA SER A 41 -4.94 10.45 1.42
C SER A 41 -5.25 9.94 0.01
N TYR A 42 -6.20 10.59 -0.65
CA TYR A 42 -6.53 10.31 -2.04
C TYR A 42 -5.29 10.46 -2.96
N ASP A 43 -4.48 11.50 -2.76
CA ASP A 43 -3.25 11.73 -3.54
C ASP A 43 -2.24 10.59 -3.37
N PHE A 44 -2.08 10.09 -2.14
CA PHE A 44 -1.20 8.95 -1.87
C PHE A 44 -1.69 7.69 -2.59
N LEU A 45 -2.99 7.40 -2.52
CA LEU A 45 -3.59 6.26 -3.24
C LEU A 45 -3.47 6.41 -4.76
N GLN A 46 -3.65 7.61 -5.29
CA GLN A 46 -3.51 7.88 -6.72
C GLN A 46 -2.07 7.69 -7.19
N ASN A 47 -1.09 8.18 -6.42
CA ASN A 47 0.33 7.99 -6.73
C ASN A 47 0.73 6.52 -6.65
N LEU A 48 0.25 5.79 -5.63
CA LEU A 48 0.47 4.36 -5.49
C LEU A 48 -0.11 3.59 -6.67
N SER A 49 -1.34 3.90 -7.05
CA SER A 49 -2.06 3.32 -8.18
C SER A 49 -1.29 3.49 -9.50
N LYS A 50 -0.83 4.71 -9.78
CA LYS A 50 -0.01 5.02 -10.96
C LYS A 50 1.34 4.29 -10.92
N LYS A 51 2.00 4.27 -9.77
CA LYS A 51 3.35 3.72 -9.63
C LYS A 51 3.40 2.21 -9.85
N TYR A 52 2.42 1.49 -9.30
CA TYR A 52 2.37 0.03 -9.41
C TYR A 52 1.40 -0.47 -10.48
N ASN A 53 0.80 0.44 -11.25
CA ASN A 53 -0.19 0.14 -12.28
C ASN A 53 -1.35 -0.73 -11.78
N VAL A 54 -1.97 -0.31 -10.69
CA VAL A 54 -3.01 -1.05 -9.95
C VAL A 54 -4.20 -0.15 -9.68
N SER A 55 -5.42 -0.69 -9.66
CA SER A 55 -6.61 0.10 -9.37
C SER A 55 -6.63 0.59 -7.92
N MET A 56 -7.08 1.83 -7.69
CA MET A 56 -7.30 2.32 -6.32
C MET A 56 -8.26 1.43 -5.52
N MET A 57 -9.26 0.81 -6.16
CA MET A 57 -10.18 -0.13 -5.49
C MET A 57 -9.48 -1.38 -4.98
N PHE A 58 -8.47 -1.85 -5.71
CA PHE A 58 -7.60 -2.94 -5.28
C PHE A 58 -6.78 -2.53 -4.05
N LEU A 59 -6.32 -1.27 -3.98
CA LEU A 59 -5.58 -0.73 -2.84
C LEU A 59 -6.43 -0.69 -1.57
N VAL A 60 -7.67 -0.23 -1.65
CA VAL A 60 -8.53 -0.12 -0.46
C VAL A 60 -9.14 -1.45 -0.02
N GLY A 61 -8.77 -2.57 -0.65
CA GLY A 61 -9.31 -3.90 -0.33
C GLY A 61 -10.81 -4.03 -0.66
N LYS A 62 -11.35 -3.13 -1.49
CA LYS A 62 -12.77 -3.12 -1.88
C LYS A 62 -13.03 -3.91 -3.17
N GLY A 63 -12.18 -4.92 -3.42
CA GLY A 63 -12.17 -5.74 -4.63
C GLY A 63 -12.26 -7.25 -4.39
N GLU A 64 -12.68 -7.68 -3.20
CA GLU A 64 -13.01 -9.09 -2.91
C GLU A 64 -14.31 -9.11 -2.08
N ASN A 65 -15.45 -9.00 -2.76
CA ASN A 65 -16.78 -9.47 -2.37
C ASN A 65 -17.65 -9.41 -3.64
N ASP A 66 -17.43 -10.37 -4.53
CA ASP A 66 -18.50 -10.88 -5.39
C ASP A 66 -18.95 -12.22 -4.78
#